data_AF-A0A2T4BNG7-F1
#
_entry.id   AF-A0A2T4BNG7-F1
#
_cell.length_a   1.000
_cell.length_b   1.000
_cell.length_c   1.000
_cell.angle_alpha   90.00
_cell.angle_beta   90.00
_cell.angle_gamma   90.00
#
_symmetry.space_group_name_H-M   'P 1'
#
loop_
_entity.id
_entity.type
_entity.pdbx_description
1 polymer ?
#
loop_
_entity_poly.entity_id
_entity_poly.type
_entity_poly.pdbx_seq_one_letter_code
_entity_poly.pdbx_strand_id
1 'polypeptide(L)'
;MWLTDERDRYAEGDKVRQCRRCRAAFSTKFLVPRSWWTTLARRSNGYFGYQDVLDENGLRTGTTSWTRFMVKRISKVLDKHGHDELQYHWVKLNAFTRWHSSSRQNHQQRPRTEIVLFDHPQFARLVGASLLRDVNPRELGDPFWVFPSMVDEMVQLHDVTIWESRNLIRDFEKRRSFYKYQYGYLREIPRHLTHVNETVYVTESVLASIEKSHAHFLNTKQAAAAASSSSSSPNLVHLNIQRRLDAFHSMLTNLRHRAESNSARITTEMALTYNDAARVDSSAMRAISLVGLVFLPAAFVAAIFSTSFFNFDAPTGVWRLSGQFWIYWAVAVPLTVLTVVSWFWGTRCLDRVWPGWRRWLE
;
A
#
# COMPACT_ATOMS: atom_id res chain seq x y z
N MET A 1 25.99 -29.49 16.11
CA MET A 1 27.30 -28.80 16.18
C MET A 1 27.29 -27.66 15.18
N TRP A 2 27.77 -26.48 15.59
CA TRP A 2 27.53 -25.11 15.07
C TRP A 2 26.11 -24.59 15.34
N LEU A 3 25.83 -23.55 16.13
CA LEU A 3 26.64 -22.53 16.81
C LEU A 3 25.98 -22.23 18.16
N THR A 4 26.72 -22.44 19.25
CA THR A 4 26.44 -21.88 20.57
C THR A 4 27.35 -20.69 20.78
N ASP A 5 26.77 -19.64 21.37
CA ASP A 5 27.42 -18.48 21.98
C ASP A 5 28.11 -17.46 21.04
N GLU A 6 27.32 -16.50 20.57
CA GLU A 6 27.72 -15.09 20.45
C GLU A 6 26.44 -14.28 20.19
N ARG A 7 26.13 -13.35 21.09
CA ARG A 7 25.00 -12.41 20.98
C ARG A 7 25.14 -11.67 19.64
N ASP A 8 24.12 -11.75 18.78
CA ASP A 8 23.97 -11.06 17.47
C ASP A 8 24.28 -11.80 16.15
N ARG A 9 24.42 -13.13 16.12
CA ARG A 9 24.41 -13.85 14.83
C ARG A 9 23.03 -14.37 14.45
N TYR A 10 22.30 -13.62 13.62
CA TYR A 10 21.05 -14.06 12.98
C TYR A 10 21.29 -14.51 11.53
N ALA A 11 20.48 -15.45 11.05
CA ALA A 11 20.57 -15.90 9.67
C ALA A 11 19.91 -14.88 8.73
N GLU A 12 20.72 -14.08 8.04
CA GLU A 12 20.25 -13.25 6.94
C GLU A 12 19.97 -14.12 5.71
N GLY A 13 18.72 -14.19 5.28
CA GLY A 13 18.29 -15.01 4.16
C GLY A 13 19.04 -14.65 2.87
N ASP A 14 19.30 -13.36 2.64
CA ASP A 14 20.03 -12.89 1.45
C ASP A 14 21.50 -13.34 1.45
N LYS A 15 22.19 -13.31 2.60
CA LYS A 15 23.57 -13.82 2.73
C LYS A 15 23.61 -15.35 2.54
N VAL A 16 22.65 -16.07 3.13
CA VAL A 16 22.56 -17.53 3.01
C VAL A 16 22.29 -17.95 1.55
N ARG A 17 21.49 -17.18 0.80
CA ARG A 17 21.23 -17.41 -0.64
C ARG A 17 22.47 -17.22 -1.52
N GLN A 18 23.34 -16.27 -1.18
CA GLN A 18 24.58 -16.00 -1.94
C GLN A 18 25.66 -17.05 -1.67
N CYS A 19 25.67 -17.66 -0.48
CA CYS A 19 26.64 -18.67 -0.08
C CYS A 19 26.27 -20.08 -0.62
N ARG A 20 27.03 -20.59 -1.61
CA ARG A 20 26.80 -21.93 -2.20
C ARG A 20 26.85 -23.08 -1.18
N ARG A 21 27.82 -23.06 -0.26
CA ARG A 21 27.96 -24.08 0.80
C ARG A 21 26.79 -24.03 1.79
N CYS A 22 26.38 -22.83 2.19
CA CYS A 22 25.26 -22.62 3.09
C CYS A 22 23.96 -23.11 2.44
N ARG A 23 23.73 -22.75 1.17
CA ARG A 23 22.59 -23.23 0.39
C ARG A 23 22.53 -24.76 0.34
N ALA A 24 23.64 -25.44 0.06
CA ALA A 24 23.69 -26.89 0.06
C ALA A 24 23.37 -27.47 1.45
N ALA A 25 24.00 -26.94 2.51
CA ALA A 25 23.75 -27.40 3.87
C ALA A 25 22.29 -27.23 4.31
N PHE A 26 21.67 -26.08 4.01
CA PHE A 26 20.26 -25.83 4.32
C PHE A 26 19.32 -26.72 3.50
N SER A 27 19.59 -26.91 2.21
CA SER A 27 18.80 -27.80 1.36
C SER A 27 18.89 -29.26 1.81
N THR A 28 20.06 -29.74 2.24
CA THR A 28 20.20 -31.12 2.72
C THR A 28 19.55 -31.32 4.08
N LYS A 29 19.71 -30.38 5.02
CA LYS A 29 19.21 -30.53 6.39
C LYS A 29 17.71 -30.26 6.53
N PHE A 30 17.22 -29.18 5.92
CA PHE A 30 15.83 -28.72 6.08
C PHE A 30 14.96 -29.03 4.85
N LEU A 31 15.52 -29.67 3.82
CA LEU A 31 14.82 -30.00 2.57
C LEU A 31 14.20 -28.77 1.89
N VAL A 32 14.90 -27.63 1.97
CA VAL A 32 14.45 -26.36 1.39
C VAL A 32 14.26 -26.52 -0.12
N PRO A 33 13.06 -26.21 -0.67
CA PRO A 33 12.75 -26.41 -2.07
C PRO A 33 13.58 -25.48 -2.97
N ARG A 34 13.86 -25.94 -4.20
CA ARG A 34 14.66 -25.18 -5.18
C ARG A 34 14.07 -23.79 -5.47
N SER A 35 12.73 -23.70 -5.54
CA SER A 35 12.00 -22.46 -5.77
C SER A 35 12.31 -21.39 -4.74
N TRP A 36 12.55 -21.77 -3.47
CA TRP A 36 12.85 -20.80 -2.43
C TRP A 36 14.13 -20.02 -2.71
N TRP A 37 15.15 -20.67 -3.27
CA TRP A 37 16.44 -20.06 -3.59
C TRP A 37 16.41 -19.10 -4.77
N THR A 38 15.33 -19.13 -5.57
CA THR A 38 15.20 -18.28 -6.76
C THR A 38 14.90 -16.82 -6.38
N THR A 39 15.10 -15.93 -7.35
CA THR A 39 14.73 -14.51 -7.23
C THR A 39 13.23 -14.31 -7.09
N LEU A 40 12.40 -15.23 -7.61
CA LEU A 40 10.94 -15.21 -7.49
C LEU A 40 10.51 -15.21 -6.02
N ALA A 41 10.94 -16.21 -5.26
CA ALA A 41 10.65 -16.32 -3.84
C ALA A 41 11.30 -15.20 -3.01
N ARG A 42 12.35 -14.54 -3.51
CA ARG A 42 12.96 -13.38 -2.83
C ARG A 42 12.13 -12.10 -2.98
N ARG A 43 11.59 -11.89 -4.19
CA ARG A 43 10.87 -10.68 -4.59
C ARG A 43 9.37 -10.73 -4.29
N SER A 44 8.81 -11.90 -4.00
CA SER A 44 7.41 -12.01 -3.59
C SER A 44 7.14 -11.29 -2.25
N ASN A 45 5.98 -10.67 -2.14
CA ASN A 45 5.46 -10.06 -0.91
C ASN A 45 5.04 -11.12 0.10
N GLY A 46 4.71 -12.34 -0.34
CA GLY A 46 4.38 -13.44 0.54
C GLY A 46 4.09 -14.73 -0.23
N TYR A 47 4.19 -15.85 0.48
CA TYR A 47 3.80 -17.17 -0.03
C TYR A 47 3.80 -18.16 1.12
N PHE A 48 3.06 -19.25 0.92
CA PHE A 48 3.14 -20.44 1.74
C PHE A 48 3.40 -21.66 0.86
N GLY A 49 4.17 -22.59 1.37
CA GLY A 49 4.24 -23.93 0.80
C GLY A 49 4.37 -24.99 1.88
N TYR A 50 3.84 -26.16 1.55
CA TYR A 50 3.75 -27.31 2.42
C TYR A 50 4.03 -28.56 1.60
N GLN A 51 4.89 -29.43 2.13
CA GLN A 51 5.23 -30.69 1.50
C GLN A 51 5.43 -31.78 2.55
N ASP A 52 4.81 -32.93 2.29
CA ASP A 52 5.01 -34.15 3.07
C ASP A 52 6.37 -34.77 2.73
N VAL A 53 7.09 -35.21 3.75
CA VAL A 53 8.29 -36.02 3.61
C VAL A 53 7.89 -37.47 3.85
N LEU A 54 8.11 -38.30 2.83
CA LEU A 54 7.68 -39.69 2.80
C LEU A 54 8.88 -40.61 3.00
N ASP A 55 8.64 -41.81 3.53
CA ASP A 55 9.58 -42.93 3.44
C ASP A 55 9.48 -43.65 2.08
N GLU A 56 10.30 -44.68 1.89
CA GLU A 56 10.32 -45.52 0.68
C GLU A 56 8.97 -46.21 0.41
N ASN A 57 8.14 -46.37 1.44
CA ASN A 57 6.80 -46.97 1.34
C ASN A 57 5.69 -45.93 1.10
N GLY A 58 6.05 -44.66 0.94
CA GLY A 58 5.09 -43.57 0.76
C GLY A 58 4.38 -43.13 2.04
N LEU A 59 4.80 -43.58 3.22
CA LEU A 59 4.26 -43.16 4.51
C LEU A 59 4.92 -41.86 4.97
N ARG A 60 4.13 -40.97 5.56
CA ARG A 60 4.61 -39.67 6.06
C ARG A 60 5.55 -39.86 7.27
N THR A 61 6.84 -39.55 7.08
CA THR A 61 7.85 -39.49 8.15
C THR A 61 7.97 -38.09 8.75
N GLY A 62 7.48 -37.07 8.06
CA GLY A 62 7.38 -35.72 8.58
C GLY A 62 6.85 -34.75 7.53
N THR A 63 6.95 -33.46 7.81
CA THR A 63 6.54 -32.41 6.87
C THR A 63 7.58 -31.30 6.82
N THR A 64 7.55 -30.56 5.73
CA THR A 64 8.32 -29.33 5.52
C THR A 64 7.35 -28.24 5.12
N SER A 65 7.49 -27.08 5.72
CA SER A 65 6.73 -25.90 5.34
C SER A 65 7.61 -24.67 5.33
N TRP A 66 7.26 -23.74 4.46
CA TRP A 66 7.97 -22.50 4.28
C TRP A 66 6.97 -21.39 4.07
N THR A 67 7.16 -20.31 4.81
CA THR A 67 6.29 -19.14 4.71
C THR A 67 7.10 -17.88 4.63
N ARG A 68 6.56 -16.92 3.88
CA ARG A 68 7.02 -15.55 3.82
C ARG A 68 5.85 -14.62 4.06
N PHE A 69 6.07 -13.69 4.96
CA PHE A 69 5.20 -12.55 5.19
C PHE A 69 6.03 -11.27 5.09
N MET A 70 5.39 -10.18 4.67
CA MET A 70 6.02 -8.89 4.49
C MET A 70 5.03 -7.80 4.88
N VAL A 71 5.49 -6.80 5.62
CA VAL A 71 4.69 -5.65 6.04
C VAL A 71 5.50 -4.39 5.81
N LYS A 72 4.86 -3.35 5.27
CA LYS A 72 5.47 -2.05 5.07
C LYS A 72 5.05 -1.09 6.17
N ARG A 73 5.97 -0.69 7.05
CA ARG A 73 5.69 0.33 8.06
C ARG A 73 6.05 1.71 7.54
N ILE A 74 5.24 2.69 7.92
CA ILE A 74 5.37 4.08 7.48
C ILE A 74 5.45 4.96 8.72
N SER A 75 6.47 5.79 8.77
CA SER A 75 6.68 6.75 9.86
C SER A 75 6.84 8.14 9.29
N LYS A 76 6.27 9.12 9.99
CA LYS A 76 6.48 10.53 9.71
C LYS A 76 7.74 11.01 10.42
N VAL A 77 8.66 11.62 9.70
CA VAL A 77 9.92 12.15 10.22
C VAL A 77 10.09 13.58 9.70
N LEU A 78 10.90 14.40 10.39
CA LEU A 78 11.30 15.71 9.89
C LEU A 78 12.56 15.56 9.04
N ASP A 79 12.55 16.14 7.84
CA ASP A 79 13.73 16.19 6.98
C ASP A 79 14.78 17.18 7.53
N LYS A 80 15.92 17.29 6.83
CA LYS A 80 17.01 18.20 7.20
C LYS A 80 16.63 19.67 7.21
N HIS A 81 15.51 20.04 6.59
CA HIS A 81 15.00 21.40 6.46
C HIS A 81 13.77 21.64 7.37
N GLY A 82 13.40 20.67 8.21
CA GLY A 82 12.23 20.76 9.10
C GLY A 82 10.89 20.56 8.39
N HIS A 83 10.89 20.00 7.17
CA HIS A 83 9.68 19.60 6.46
C HIS A 83 9.26 18.18 6.82
N ASP A 84 7.96 17.96 6.85
CA ASP A 84 7.38 16.64 7.06
C ASP A 84 7.72 15.71 5.88
N GLU A 85 8.44 14.62 6.17
CA GLU A 85 8.84 13.57 5.23
C GLU A 85 8.29 12.20 5.70
N LEU A 86 7.88 11.37 4.74
CA LEU A 86 7.50 9.98 5.03
C LEU A 86 8.69 9.07 4.82
N GLN A 87 9.08 8.38 5.89
CA GLN A 87 10.02 7.28 5.81
C GLN A 87 9.27 5.95 5.89
N TYR A 88 9.84 4.92 5.28
CA TYR A 88 9.29 3.58 5.34
C TYR A 88 10.39 2.55 5.55
N HIS A 89 10.02 1.45 6.18
CA HIS A 89 10.85 0.27 6.27
C HIS A 89 10.01 -0.98 6.09
N TRP A 90 10.64 -2.04 5.60
CA TRP A 90 9.99 -3.33 5.37
C TRP A 90 10.35 -4.30 6.48
N VAL A 91 9.33 -4.78 7.18
CA VAL A 91 9.46 -5.88 8.13
C VAL A 91 9.12 -7.17 7.39
N LYS A 92 9.99 -8.17 7.49
CA LYS A 92 9.84 -9.45 6.78
C LYS A 92 9.96 -10.58 7.79
N LEU A 93 9.13 -11.60 7.64
CA LEU A 93 9.29 -12.87 8.33
C LEU A 93 9.41 -13.95 7.28
N ASN A 94 10.56 -14.61 7.25
CA ASN A 94 10.75 -15.82 6.47
C ASN A 94 10.96 -16.96 7.45
N ALA A 95 10.04 -17.92 7.47
CA ALA A 95 10.12 -19.06 8.38
C ALA A 95 10.19 -20.37 7.59
N PHE A 96 11.09 -21.24 8.03
CA PHE A 96 11.17 -22.63 7.61
C PHE A 96 10.90 -23.53 8.79
N THR A 97 10.06 -24.52 8.58
CA THR A 97 9.59 -25.44 9.60
C THR A 97 9.75 -26.86 9.09
N ARG A 98 10.54 -27.66 9.81
CA ARG A 98 10.70 -29.09 9.57
C ARG A 98 10.09 -29.84 10.75
N TRP A 99 8.96 -30.48 10.51
CA TRP A 99 8.32 -31.33 11.51
C TRP A 99 8.67 -32.79 11.26
N HIS A 100 9.10 -33.49 12.29
CA HIS A 100 9.37 -34.92 12.25
C HIS A 100 8.26 -35.66 13.00
N SER A 101 7.66 -36.63 12.32
CA SER A 101 6.67 -37.53 12.91
C SER A 101 7.34 -38.47 13.90
N SER A 102 6.59 -38.91 14.91
CA SER A 102 7.03 -39.99 15.82
C SER A 102 7.14 -41.28 15.00
N SER A 103 8.36 -41.79 14.81
CA SER A 103 8.58 -43.04 14.07
C SER A 103 8.00 -44.23 14.85
N ARG A 104 7.26 -45.10 14.17
CA ARG A 104 6.75 -46.36 14.75
C ARG A 104 7.86 -47.35 15.11
N GLN A 105 9.03 -47.27 14.48
CA GLN A 105 10.15 -48.20 14.70
C GLN A 105 10.98 -47.87 15.96
N ASN A 106 10.99 -46.62 16.41
CA ASN A 106 11.69 -46.20 17.63
C ASN A 106 10.69 -45.60 18.62
N HIS A 107 10.15 -46.41 19.53
CA HIS A 107 9.20 -46.01 20.57
C HIS A 107 9.66 -44.85 21.49
N GLN A 108 10.92 -44.39 21.38
CA GLN A 108 11.48 -43.27 22.15
C GLN A 108 11.49 -41.92 21.42
N GLN A 109 11.20 -41.84 20.12
CA GLN A 109 11.34 -40.59 19.37
C GLN A 109 10.06 -39.75 19.38
N ARG A 110 10.00 -38.78 20.31
CA ARG A 110 8.91 -37.78 20.38
C ARG A 110 8.86 -36.92 19.10
N PRO A 111 7.68 -36.41 18.71
CA PRO A 111 7.58 -35.48 17.60
C PRO A 111 8.45 -34.25 17.89
N ARG A 112 9.24 -33.83 16.90
CA ARG A 112 10.13 -32.67 17.01
C ARG A 112 9.90 -31.73 15.84
N THR A 113 9.99 -30.43 16.12
CA THR A 113 9.87 -29.38 15.11
C THR A 113 11.12 -28.53 15.14
N GLU A 114 11.80 -28.43 14.01
CA GLU A 114 12.92 -27.53 13.83
C GLU A 114 12.43 -26.30 13.08
N ILE A 115 12.68 -25.12 13.64
CA ILE A 115 12.21 -23.84 13.09
C ILE A 115 13.43 -22.97 12.79
N VAL A 116 13.48 -22.39 11.61
CA VAL A 116 14.48 -21.39 11.23
C VAL A 116 13.75 -20.12 10.82
N LEU A 117 14.01 -19.05 11.57
CA LEU A 117 13.52 -17.71 11.27
C LEU A 117 14.66 -16.91 10.61
N PHE A 118 14.39 -16.37 9.44
CA PHE A 118 15.30 -15.54 8.69
C PHE A 118 14.82 -14.09 8.64
N ASP A 119 15.79 -13.21 8.46
CA ASP A 119 15.61 -11.77 8.25
C ASP A 119 15.00 -11.03 9.45
N HIS A 120 15.16 -9.70 9.44
CA HIS A 120 14.63 -8.77 10.46
C HIS A 120 14.81 -9.24 11.93
N PRO A 121 16.03 -9.15 12.49
CA PRO A 121 16.40 -9.82 13.74
C PRO A 121 15.50 -9.50 14.94
N GLN A 122 15.06 -8.25 15.07
CA GLN A 122 14.16 -7.84 16.15
C GLN A 122 12.81 -8.56 16.08
N PHE A 123 12.26 -8.72 14.87
CA PHE A 123 10.96 -9.35 14.66
C PHE A 123 11.07 -10.87 14.74
N ALA A 124 12.13 -11.46 14.20
CA ALA A 124 12.42 -12.89 14.35
C ALA A 124 12.60 -13.30 15.82
N ARG A 125 13.27 -12.47 16.64
CA ARG A 125 13.40 -12.71 18.10
C ARG A 125 12.04 -12.66 18.79
N LEU A 126 11.21 -11.68 18.45
CA LEU A 126 9.89 -11.50 19.00
C LEU A 126 8.98 -12.70 18.66
N VAL A 127 8.94 -13.12 17.39
CA VAL A 127 8.23 -14.32 16.95
C VAL A 127 8.78 -15.58 17.63
N GLY A 128 10.10 -15.71 17.76
CA GLY A 128 10.73 -16.83 18.46
C GLY A 128 10.36 -16.90 19.94
N ALA A 129 10.33 -15.77 20.64
CA ALA A 129 9.91 -15.68 22.03
C ALA A 129 8.41 -16.03 22.18
N SER A 130 7.58 -15.54 21.27
CA SER A 130 6.14 -15.85 21.20
C SER A 130 5.88 -17.33 21.00
N LEU A 131 6.58 -17.95 20.04
CA LEU A 131 6.53 -19.39 19.79
C LEU A 131 6.90 -20.21 21.03
N LEU A 132 7.96 -19.83 21.75
CA LEU A 132 8.41 -20.53 22.95
C LEU A 132 7.45 -20.37 24.14
N ARG A 133 6.80 -19.20 24.25
CA ARG A 133 5.82 -18.89 25.30
C ARG A 133 4.52 -19.67 25.10
N ASP A 134 4.07 -19.79 23.85
CA ASP A 134 2.75 -20.34 23.54
C ASP A 134 2.78 -21.85 23.23
N VAL A 135 3.93 -22.52 23.38
CA VAL A 135 4.06 -23.97 23.11
C VAL A 135 3.13 -24.78 24.01
N ASN A 136 2.21 -25.50 23.40
CA ASN A 136 1.42 -26.53 24.06
C ASN A 136 1.97 -27.92 23.71
N PRO A 137 2.47 -28.72 24.69
CA PRO A 137 3.02 -30.05 24.43
C PRO A 137 2.04 -31.00 23.71
N ARG A 138 0.73 -30.79 23.87
CA ARG A 138 -0.31 -31.61 23.24
C ARG A 138 -0.46 -31.32 21.74
N GLU A 139 -0.04 -30.15 21.29
CA GLU A 139 -0.15 -29.68 19.89
C GLU A 139 1.07 -30.07 19.06
N LEU A 140 2.17 -30.50 19.67
CA LEU A 140 3.42 -30.87 18.98
C LEU A 140 3.27 -32.03 17.98
N GLY A 141 2.19 -32.81 18.10
CA GLY A 141 1.83 -33.85 17.14
C GLY A 141 1.23 -33.31 15.82
N ASP A 142 1.06 -31.99 15.69
CA ASP A 142 0.54 -31.32 14.51
C ASP A 142 1.61 -30.44 13.85
N PRO A 143 1.98 -30.64 12.57
CA PRO A 143 2.99 -29.79 11.93
C PRO A 143 2.60 -28.31 11.82
N PHE A 144 1.33 -27.95 12.03
CA PHE A 144 0.84 -26.57 11.95
C PHE A 144 0.81 -25.81 13.27
N TRP A 145 1.24 -26.42 14.39
CA TRP A 145 1.18 -25.81 15.73
C TRP A 145 1.89 -24.44 15.83
N VAL A 146 2.89 -24.20 14.98
CA VAL A 146 3.69 -22.97 14.94
C VAL A 146 2.98 -21.78 14.30
N PHE A 147 2.05 -22.02 13.37
CA PHE A 147 1.48 -20.94 12.55
C PHE A 147 0.56 -20.01 13.34
N PRO A 148 -0.28 -20.46 14.29
CA PRO A 148 -1.06 -19.54 15.11
C PRO A 148 -0.23 -18.44 15.76
N SER A 149 0.89 -18.76 16.42
CA SER A 149 1.76 -17.76 17.04
C SER A 149 2.46 -16.87 16.01
N MET A 150 2.92 -17.41 14.88
CA MET A 150 3.53 -16.59 13.82
C MET A 150 2.53 -15.61 13.18
N VAL A 151 1.29 -16.07 12.98
CA VAL A 151 0.21 -15.29 12.37
C VAL A 151 -0.27 -14.22 13.34
N ASP A 152 -0.37 -14.52 14.65
CA ASP A 152 -0.72 -13.53 15.68
C ASP A 152 0.23 -12.32 15.63
N GLU A 153 1.54 -12.57 15.65
CA GLU A 153 2.53 -11.48 15.58
C GLU A 153 2.44 -10.69 14.27
N MET A 154 2.04 -11.34 13.17
CA MET A 154 1.79 -10.66 11.90
C MET A 154 0.51 -9.85 11.89
N VAL A 155 -0.55 -10.33 12.53
CA VAL A 155 -1.81 -9.61 12.68
C VAL A 155 -1.59 -8.34 13.49
N GLN A 156 -0.86 -8.44 14.61
CA GLN A 156 -0.51 -7.29 15.44
C GLN A 156 0.34 -6.25 14.67
N LEU A 157 1.32 -6.72 13.89
CA LEU A 157 2.15 -5.85 13.07
C LEU A 157 1.34 -5.12 11.98
N HIS A 158 0.38 -5.80 11.36
CA HIS A 158 -0.55 -5.18 10.41
C HIS A 158 -1.47 -4.17 11.07
N ASP A 159 -2.03 -4.47 12.25
CA ASP A 159 -2.87 -3.51 12.98
C ASP A 159 -2.11 -2.21 13.23
N VAL A 160 -0.90 -2.27 13.79
CA VAL A 160 -0.04 -1.10 14.02
C VAL A 160 0.18 -0.30 12.73
N THR A 161 0.53 -0.98 11.64
CA THR A 161 0.80 -0.35 10.34
C THR A 161 -0.42 0.37 9.76
N ILE A 162 -1.60 -0.23 9.89
CA ILE A 162 -2.86 0.33 9.41
C ILE A 162 -3.27 1.53 10.26
N TRP A 163 -3.02 1.50 11.58
CA TRP A 163 -3.21 2.66 12.45
C TRP A 163 -2.25 3.79 12.14
N GLU A 164 -0.97 3.50 11.90
CA GLU A 164 0.02 4.49 11.43
C GLU A 164 -0.46 5.17 10.15
N SER A 165 -0.92 4.38 9.17
CA SER A 165 -1.49 4.88 7.91
C SER A 165 -2.70 5.80 8.14
N ARG A 166 -3.62 5.41 9.02
CA ARG A 166 -4.79 6.22 9.40
C ARG A 166 -4.39 7.52 10.10
N ASN A 167 -3.36 7.47 10.93
CA ASN A 167 -2.86 8.65 11.65
C ASN A 167 -2.23 9.66 10.69
N LEU A 168 -1.53 9.22 9.64
CA LEU A 168 -1.03 10.09 8.58
C LEU A 168 -2.16 10.83 7.86
N ILE A 169 -3.24 10.12 7.51
CA ILE A 169 -4.42 10.74 6.89
C ILE A 169 -5.07 11.73 7.85
N ARG A 170 -5.29 11.35 9.11
CA ARG A 170 -5.91 12.22 10.12
C ARG A 170 -5.07 13.48 10.37
N ASP A 171 -3.75 13.34 10.34
CA ASP A 171 -2.84 14.47 10.48
C ASP A 171 -2.99 15.46 9.32
N PHE A 172 -3.06 14.94 8.09
CA PHE A 172 -3.37 15.73 6.90
C PHE A 172 -4.73 16.43 7.00
N GLU A 173 -5.79 15.71 7.36
CA GLU A 173 -7.15 16.26 7.51
C GLU A 173 -7.21 17.43 8.50
N LYS A 174 -6.43 17.37 9.59
CA LYS A 174 -6.34 18.42 10.60
C LYS A 174 -5.51 19.62 10.17
N ARG A 175 -4.51 19.43 9.31
CA ARG A 175 -3.54 20.44 8.89
C ARG A 175 -3.65 20.79 7.40
N ARG A 176 -4.86 20.76 6.82
CA ARG A 176 -5.07 21.00 5.37
C ARG A 176 -4.47 22.32 4.87
N SER A 177 -4.56 23.39 5.66
CA SER A 177 -3.98 24.69 5.29
C SER A 177 -2.45 24.64 5.18
N PHE A 178 -1.78 23.89 6.05
CA PHE A 178 -0.33 23.71 6.05
C PHE A 178 0.14 22.94 4.81
N TYR A 179 -0.57 21.87 4.44
CA TYR A 179 -0.21 21.03 3.29
C TYR A 179 -0.68 21.55 1.93
N LYS A 180 -1.38 22.69 1.89
CA LYS A 180 -1.96 23.26 0.65
C LYS A 180 -0.94 23.42 -0.48
N TYR A 181 0.32 23.68 -0.14
CA TYR A 181 1.43 23.87 -1.10
C TYR A 181 2.45 22.73 -1.08
N GLN A 182 2.30 21.73 -0.21
CA GLN A 182 3.23 20.62 -0.04
C GLN A 182 2.69 19.34 -0.72
N TYR A 183 2.49 19.41 -2.04
CA TYR A 183 1.96 18.32 -2.85
C TYR A 183 2.82 17.05 -2.82
N GLY A 184 4.11 17.17 -2.52
CA GLY A 184 5.02 16.05 -2.35
C GLY A 184 4.54 15.08 -1.26
N TYR A 185 4.31 15.59 -0.05
CA TYR A 185 3.87 14.79 1.09
C TYR A 185 2.52 14.10 0.83
N LEU A 186 1.54 14.84 0.30
CA LEU A 186 0.21 14.32 -0.02
C LEU A 186 0.26 13.19 -1.06
N ARG A 187 1.15 13.30 -2.06
CA ARG A 187 1.30 12.28 -3.11
C ARG A 187 1.94 10.98 -2.60
N GLU A 188 2.79 11.06 -1.59
CA GLU A 188 3.49 9.89 -1.05
C GLU A 188 2.57 9.01 -0.18
N ILE A 189 1.60 9.59 0.53
CA ILE A 189 0.66 8.85 1.40
C ILE A 189 -0.07 7.73 0.61
N PRO A 190 -0.83 8.00 -0.47
CA PRO A 190 -1.54 6.97 -1.22
C PRO A 190 -0.61 5.88 -1.74
N ARG A 191 0.59 6.25 -2.25
CA ARG A 191 1.58 5.28 -2.73
C ARG A 191 1.96 4.29 -1.64
N HIS A 192 2.19 4.78 -0.42
CA HIS A 192 2.53 3.89 0.68
C HIS A 192 1.33 3.08 1.17
N LEU A 193 0.12 3.65 1.19
CA LEU A 193 -1.11 2.95 1.52
C LEU A 193 -1.43 1.82 0.53
N THR A 194 -1.15 1.99 -0.76
CA THR A 194 -1.28 0.91 -1.75
C THR A 194 -0.45 -0.32 -1.35
N HIS A 195 0.80 -0.11 -0.93
CA HIS A 195 1.65 -1.20 -0.49
C HIS A 195 1.19 -1.82 0.83
N VAL A 196 0.69 -1.02 1.78
CA VAL A 196 0.10 -1.53 3.02
C VAL A 196 -1.08 -2.45 2.70
N ASN A 197 -2.00 -1.99 1.86
CA ASN A 197 -3.15 -2.80 1.42
C ASN A 197 -2.67 -4.09 0.74
N GLU A 198 -1.77 -3.98 -0.25
CA GLU A 198 -1.19 -5.13 -0.97
C GLU A 198 -0.62 -6.17 0.01
N THR A 199 0.14 -5.75 1.02
CA THR A 199 0.73 -6.69 1.99
C THR A 199 -0.31 -7.37 2.88
N VAL A 200 -1.40 -6.69 3.23
CA VAL A 200 -2.49 -7.27 4.02
C VAL A 200 -3.26 -8.31 3.19
N TYR A 201 -3.60 -8.01 1.93
CA TYR A 201 -4.22 -8.99 1.01
C TYR A 201 -3.35 -10.24 0.84
N VAL A 202 -2.04 -10.05 0.64
CA VAL A 202 -1.11 -11.17 0.48
C VAL A 202 -1.04 -11.99 1.77
N THR A 203 -1.06 -11.35 2.94
CA THR A 203 -1.03 -12.05 4.23
C THR A 203 -2.31 -12.86 4.46
N GLU A 204 -3.48 -12.31 4.14
CA GLU A 204 -4.76 -13.03 4.17
C GLU A 204 -4.74 -14.25 3.22
N SER A 205 -4.22 -14.08 1.99
CA SER A 205 -4.09 -15.18 1.02
C SER A 205 -3.12 -16.27 1.48
N VAL A 206 -2.01 -15.89 2.12
CA VAL A 206 -1.05 -16.83 2.71
C VAL A 206 -1.70 -17.60 3.86
N LEU A 207 -2.47 -16.94 4.73
CA LEU A 207 -3.22 -17.59 5.81
C LEU A 207 -4.27 -18.58 5.26
N ALA A 208 -5.03 -18.18 4.25
CA ALA A 208 -5.97 -19.06 3.56
C ALA A 208 -5.30 -20.32 2.99
N SER A 209 -4.05 -20.17 2.51
CA SER A 209 -3.25 -21.31 2.03
C SER A 209 -2.80 -22.22 3.17
N ILE A 210 -2.43 -21.66 4.33
CA ILE A 210 -2.08 -22.42 5.55
C ILE A 210 -3.30 -23.21 6.02
N GLU A 211 -4.46 -22.57 6.15
CA GLU A 211 -5.72 -23.20 6.57
C GLU A 211 -6.11 -24.34 5.64
N LYS A 212 -6.03 -24.12 4.31
CA LYS A 212 -6.30 -25.16 3.32
C LYS A 212 -5.37 -26.36 3.45
N SER A 213 -4.07 -26.13 3.64
CA SER A 213 -3.11 -27.23 3.82
C SER A 213 -3.29 -27.95 5.16
N HIS A 214 -3.67 -27.24 6.21
CA HIS A 214 -3.97 -27.84 7.51
C HIS A 214 -5.24 -28.70 7.44
N ALA A 215 -6.31 -28.21 6.81
CA ALA A 215 -7.53 -28.98 6.57
C ALA A 215 -7.23 -30.26 5.77
N HIS A 216 -6.40 -30.18 4.73
CA HIS A 216 -5.94 -31.36 3.99
C HIS A 216 -5.21 -32.36 4.91
N PHE A 217 -4.29 -31.89 5.74
CA PHE A 217 -3.58 -32.72 6.71
C PHE A 217 -4.53 -33.45 7.68
N LEU A 218 -5.53 -32.74 8.22
CA LEU A 218 -6.53 -33.31 9.13
C LEU A 218 -7.39 -34.37 8.43
N ASN A 219 -7.84 -34.10 7.21
CA ASN A 219 -8.64 -35.05 6.43
C ASN A 219 -7.86 -36.33 6.13
N THR A 220 -6.58 -36.23 5.75
CA THR A 220 -5.73 -37.41 5.55
C THR A 220 -5.55 -38.22 6.84
N LYS A 221 -5.38 -37.53 7.97
CA LYS A 221 -5.22 -38.18 9.28
C LYS A 221 -6.49 -38.91 9.73
N GLN A 222 -7.65 -38.29 9.50
CA GLN A 222 -8.95 -38.91 9.79
C GLN A 222 -9.21 -40.12 8.90
N ALA A 223 -8.92 -40.04 7.60
CA ALA A 223 -9.05 -41.15 6.67
C ALA A 223 -8.15 -42.34 7.08
N ALA A 224 -6.91 -42.08 7.49
CA ALA A 224 -6.01 -43.11 7.99
C ALA A 224 -6.51 -43.75 9.30
N ALA A 225 -7.07 -42.96 10.22
CA ALA A 225 -7.62 -43.46 11.48
C ALA A 225 -8.87 -44.33 11.26
N ALA A 226 -9.75 -43.94 10.35
CA ALA A 226 -10.93 -44.72 9.96
C ALA A 226 -10.55 -46.06 9.32
N ALA A 227 -9.51 -46.08 8.49
CA ALA A 227 -8.99 -47.32 7.89
C ALA A 227 -8.40 -48.29 8.93
N SER A 228 -7.89 -47.78 10.05
CA SER A 228 -7.29 -48.59 11.12
C SER A 228 -8.28 -49.08 12.20
N SER A 229 -9.60 -48.91 12.00
CA SER A 229 -10.68 -49.39 12.90
C SER A 229 -10.53 -49.06 14.40
N SER A 230 -9.71 -48.07 14.75
CA SER A 230 -9.57 -47.57 16.11
C SER A 230 -10.66 -46.53 16.40
N SER A 231 -11.60 -46.85 17.28
CA SER A 231 -12.66 -45.94 17.76
C SER A 231 -12.11 -44.87 18.74
N SER A 232 -11.00 -44.21 18.40
CA SER A 232 -10.47 -43.13 19.22
C SER A 232 -11.35 -41.89 19.05
N SER A 233 -11.83 -41.33 20.16
CA SER A 233 -12.51 -40.02 20.17
C SER A 233 -11.72 -38.99 19.36
N PRO A 234 -12.38 -38.09 18.60
CA PRO A 234 -11.68 -37.12 17.77
C PRO A 234 -10.77 -36.26 18.63
N ASN A 235 -9.47 -36.25 18.33
CA ASN A 235 -8.51 -35.40 19.04
C ASN A 235 -8.77 -33.94 18.67
N LEU A 236 -9.56 -33.25 19.50
CA LEU A 236 -9.99 -31.86 19.31
C LEU A 236 -8.83 -30.86 19.40
N VAL A 237 -7.65 -31.26 19.89
CA VAL A 237 -6.48 -30.38 19.99
C VAL A 237 -6.07 -29.83 18.63
N HIS A 238 -6.12 -30.67 17.59
CA HIS A 238 -5.81 -30.26 16.22
C HIS A 238 -6.84 -29.27 15.66
N LEU A 239 -8.11 -29.43 16.03
CA LEU A 239 -9.17 -28.49 15.64
C LEU A 239 -9.01 -27.12 16.31
N ASN A 240 -8.43 -27.06 17.51
CA ASN A 240 -8.14 -25.77 18.15
C ASN A 240 -7.05 -24.98 17.41
N ILE A 241 -6.10 -25.65 16.75
CA ILE A 241 -5.14 -24.98 15.85
C ILE A 241 -5.90 -24.34 14.68
N GLN A 242 -6.78 -25.10 14.02
CA GLN A 242 -7.60 -24.59 12.92
C GLN A 242 -8.43 -23.38 13.35
N ARG A 243 -9.16 -23.49 14.47
CA ARG A 243 -10.01 -22.40 14.98
C ARG A 243 -9.24 -21.12 15.30
N ARG A 244 -8.00 -21.23 15.80
CA ARG A 244 -7.15 -20.06 16.03
C ARG A 244 -6.74 -19.41 14.72
N LEU A 245 -6.40 -20.19 13.69
CA LEU A 245 -6.13 -19.66 12.36
C LEU A 245 -7.37 -18.96 11.78
N ASP A 246 -8.55 -19.59 11.86
CA ASP A 246 -9.81 -19.01 11.37
C ASP A 246 -10.13 -17.67 12.07
N ALA A 247 -9.86 -17.58 13.39
CA ALA A 247 -10.03 -16.36 14.15
C ALA A 247 -9.08 -15.23 13.67
N PHE A 248 -7.81 -15.56 13.43
CA PHE A 248 -6.85 -14.60 12.87
C PHE A 248 -7.20 -14.21 11.44
N HIS A 249 -7.78 -15.11 10.64
CA HIS A 249 -8.27 -14.82 9.30
C HIS A 249 -9.36 -13.76 9.36
N SER A 250 -10.36 -13.96 10.22
CA SER A 250 -11.41 -12.96 10.43
C SER A 250 -10.84 -11.61 10.86
N MET A 251 -9.84 -11.60 11.75
CA MET A 251 -9.16 -10.35 12.16
C MET A 251 -8.43 -9.68 10.99
N LEU A 252 -7.70 -10.45 10.16
CA LEU A 252 -7.04 -9.92 8.96
C LEU A 252 -8.03 -9.37 7.94
N THR A 253 -9.17 -10.02 7.73
CA THR A 253 -10.23 -9.51 6.85
C THR A 253 -10.76 -8.17 7.35
N ASN A 254 -10.97 -8.02 8.67
CA ASN A 254 -11.38 -6.75 9.26
C ASN A 254 -10.30 -5.66 9.11
N LEU A 255 -9.03 -6.01 9.29
CA LEU A 255 -7.90 -5.11 9.05
C LEU A 255 -7.81 -4.70 7.57
N ARG A 256 -8.04 -5.62 6.64
CA ARG A 256 -8.09 -5.37 5.20
C ARG A 256 -9.16 -4.34 4.86
N HIS A 257 -10.38 -4.50 5.38
CA HIS A 257 -11.45 -3.52 5.18
C HIS A 257 -11.10 -2.13 5.72
N ARG A 258 -10.40 -2.06 6.86
CA ARG A 258 -9.90 -0.78 7.38
C ARG A 258 -8.84 -0.17 6.47
N ALA A 259 -7.95 -0.97 5.93
CA ALA A 259 -6.91 -0.55 4.99
C ALA A 259 -7.53 -0.03 3.66
N GLU A 260 -8.53 -0.72 3.13
CA GLU A 260 -9.35 -0.27 1.99
C GLU A 260 -10.06 1.06 2.28
N SER A 261 -10.71 1.18 3.44
CA SER A 261 -11.37 2.42 3.87
C SER A 261 -10.39 3.59 3.97
N ASN A 262 -9.19 3.37 4.54
CA ASN A 262 -8.15 4.40 4.58
C ASN A 262 -7.69 4.81 3.17
N SER A 263 -7.53 3.85 2.26
CA SER A 263 -7.18 4.15 0.86
C SER A 263 -8.26 4.96 0.16
N ALA A 264 -9.54 4.61 0.34
CA ALA A 264 -10.64 5.39 -0.21
C ALA A 264 -10.68 6.82 0.36
N ARG A 265 -10.51 6.96 1.69
CA ARG A 265 -10.46 8.28 2.36
C ARG A 265 -9.38 9.19 1.79
N ILE A 266 -8.15 8.72 1.62
CA ILE A 266 -7.08 9.56 1.06
C ILE A 266 -7.34 9.93 -0.41
N THR A 267 -7.93 9.02 -1.21
CA THR A 267 -8.27 9.35 -2.61
C THR A 267 -9.33 10.44 -2.71
N THR A 268 -10.32 10.45 -1.82
CA THR A 268 -11.30 11.54 -1.73
C THR A 268 -10.64 12.85 -1.35
N GLU A 269 -9.75 12.85 -0.35
CA GLU A 269 -9.01 14.05 0.06
C GLU A 269 -8.12 14.59 -1.06
N MET A 270 -7.44 13.72 -1.82
CA MET A 270 -6.69 14.14 -2.99
C MET A 270 -7.59 14.81 -4.03
N ALA A 271 -8.72 14.19 -4.38
CA ALA A 271 -9.65 14.76 -5.34
C ALA A 271 -10.14 16.16 -4.91
N LEU A 272 -10.43 16.34 -3.61
CA LEU A 272 -10.79 17.64 -3.06
C LEU A 272 -9.65 18.66 -3.23
N THR A 273 -8.40 18.30 -2.90
CA THR A 273 -7.26 19.21 -3.05
C THR A 273 -6.97 19.60 -4.49
N TYR A 274 -7.16 18.68 -5.44
CA TYR A 274 -7.04 18.96 -6.87
C TYR A 274 -8.15 19.88 -7.36
N ASN A 275 -9.39 19.65 -6.94
CA ASN A 275 -10.53 20.52 -7.28
C ASN A 275 -10.33 21.94 -6.73
N ASP A 276 -9.81 22.08 -5.52
CA ASP A 276 -9.49 23.39 -4.94
C ASP A 276 -8.39 24.11 -5.74
N ALA A 277 -7.34 23.39 -6.15
CA ALA A 277 -6.29 23.95 -7.00
C ALA A 277 -6.85 24.38 -8.38
N ALA A 278 -7.68 23.54 -9.00
CA ALA A 278 -8.36 23.86 -10.26
C ALA A 278 -9.32 25.04 -10.14
N ARG A 279 -9.98 25.20 -8.98
CA ARG A 279 -10.85 26.36 -8.72
C ARG A 279 -10.06 27.66 -8.65
N VAL A 280 -8.90 27.64 -8.00
CA VAL A 280 -7.99 28.79 -7.94
C VAL A 280 -7.48 29.13 -9.34
N ASP A 281 -7.07 28.14 -10.11
CA ASP A 281 -6.65 28.33 -11.50
C ASP A 281 -7.78 28.90 -12.38
N SER A 282 -9.00 28.37 -12.25
CA SER A 282 -10.18 28.90 -12.94
C SER A 282 -10.48 30.36 -12.57
N SER A 283 -10.29 30.75 -11.30
CA SER A 283 -10.45 32.15 -10.89
C SER A 283 -9.39 33.06 -11.49
N ALA A 284 -8.13 32.59 -11.59
CA ALA A 284 -7.05 33.33 -12.21
C ALA A 284 -7.32 33.48 -13.72
N MET A 285 -7.76 32.42 -14.38
CA MET A 285 -8.14 32.44 -15.78
C MET A 285 -9.29 33.41 -16.03
N ARG A 286 -10.33 33.43 -15.17
CA ARG A 286 -11.42 34.41 -15.25
C ARG A 286 -10.91 35.84 -15.12
N ALA A 287 -9.94 36.10 -14.23
CA ALA A 287 -9.35 37.42 -14.09
C ALA A 287 -8.60 37.86 -15.36
N ILE A 288 -7.81 36.96 -15.95
CA ILE A 288 -7.11 37.22 -17.23
C ILE A 288 -8.13 37.50 -18.35
N SER A 289 -9.20 36.71 -18.45
CA SER A 289 -10.25 36.93 -19.43
C SER A 289 -10.96 38.28 -19.24
N LEU A 290 -11.22 38.69 -17.99
CA LEU A 290 -11.80 40.01 -17.69
C LEU A 290 -10.87 41.14 -18.13
N VAL A 291 -9.57 41.03 -17.88
CA VAL A 291 -8.57 41.99 -18.38
C VAL A 291 -8.62 42.04 -19.91
N GLY A 292 -8.64 40.88 -20.58
CA GLY A 292 -8.78 40.81 -22.04
C GLY A 292 -10.05 41.48 -22.57
N LEU A 293 -11.20 41.25 -21.93
CA LEU A 293 -12.50 41.84 -22.31
C LEU A 293 -12.51 43.38 -22.21
N VAL A 294 -11.73 43.94 -21.29
CA VAL A 294 -11.59 45.40 -21.12
C VAL A 294 -10.58 45.97 -22.11
N PHE A 295 -9.43 45.33 -22.28
CA PHE A 295 -8.34 45.84 -23.12
C PHE A 295 -8.58 45.67 -24.62
N LEU A 296 -9.17 44.56 -25.07
CA LEU A 296 -9.34 44.27 -26.50
C LEU A 296 -10.15 45.34 -27.24
N PRO A 297 -11.35 45.75 -26.77
CA PRO A 297 -12.14 46.75 -27.46
C PRO A 297 -11.48 48.14 -27.43
N ALA A 298 -10.86 48.51 -26.31
CA ALA A 298 -10.14 49.76 -26.19
C ALA A 298 -8.93 49.83 -27.15
N ALA A 299 -8.13 48.75 -27.22
CA ALA A 299 -7.00 48.65 -28.13
C ALA A 299 -7.44 48.65 -29.60
N PHE A 300 -8.54 47.98 -29.94
CA PHE A 300 -9.09 47.97 -31.30
C PHE A 300 -9.49 49.38 -31.77
N VAL A 301 -10.23 50.12 -30.92
CA VAL A 301 -10.62 51.51 -31.21
C VAL A 301 -9.38 52.41 -31.28
N ALA A 302 -8.42 52.25 -30.37
CA ALA A 302 -7.16 53.00 -30.40
C ALA A 302 -6.37 52.77 -31.70
N ALA A 303 -6.33 51.52 -32.21
CA ALA A 303 -5.65 51.20 -33.46
C ALA A 303 -6.30 51.88 -34.66
N ILE A 304 -7.63 51.81 -34.78
CA ILE A 304 -8.39 52.44 -35.87
C ILE A 304 -8.17 53.95 -35.93
N PHE A 305 -8.13 54.61 -34.76
CA PHE A 305 -8.03 56.06 -34.69
C PHE A 305 -6.61 56.59 -34.43
N SER A 306 -5.60 55.71 -34.35
CA SER A 306 -4.22 56.04 -33.97
C SER A 306 -3.58 57.11 -34.86
N THR A 307 -3.87 57.11 -36.15
CA THR A 307 -3.29 58.05 -37.14
C THR A 307 -4.13 59.30 -37.35
N SER A 308 -5.41 59.28 -36.94
CA SER A 308 -6.35 60.38 -37.16
C SER A 308 -6.33 61.45 -36.05
N PHE A 309 -5.92 61.08 -34.84
CA PHE A 309 -5.92 61.99 -33.69
C PHE A 309 -4.59 62.69 -33.41
N PHE A 310 -3.47 62.16 -33.92
CA PHE A 310 -2.13 62.73 -33.73
C PHE A 310 -1.66 63.38 -35.03
N ASN A 311 -1.55 64.71 -35.04
CA ASN A 311 -1.00 65.47 -36.17
C ASN A 311 0.40 65.99 -35.78
N PHE A 312 1.40 65.62 -36.57
CA PHE A 312 2.76 66.14 -36.44
C PHE A 312 2.93 67.38 -37.34
N ASP A 313 3.15 68.53 -36.71
CA ASP A 313 3.27 69.81 -37.41
C ASP A 313 4.75 70.04 -37.80
N ALA A 314 5.14 69.54 -38.98
CA ALA A 314 6.52 69.50 -39.47
C ALA A 314 7.32 70.83 -39.40
N PRO A 315 6.71 72.03 -39.54
CA PRO A 315 7.43 73.30 -39.42
C PRO A 315 7.76 73.72 -37.99
N THR A 316 7.01 73.25 -36.98
CA THR A 316 7.19 73.65 -35.56
C THR A 316 7.74 72.53 -34.70
N GLY A 317 7.75 71.29 -35.19
CA GLY A 317 8.24 70.12 -34.47
C GLY A 317 7.35 69.68 -33.29
N VAL A 318 6.15 70.25 -33.16
CA VAL A 318 5.25 70.01 -32.02
C VAL A 318 4.19 68.97 -32.40
N TRP A 319 4.02 67.96 -31.54
CA TRP A 319 2.89 67.02 -31.62
C TRP A 319 1.62 67.69 -31.11
N ARG A 320 0.59 67.79 -31.95
CA ARG A 320 -0.72 68.33 -31.58
C ARG A 320 -1.77 67.22 -31.50
N LEU A 321 -2.46 67.14 -30.35
CA LEU A 321 -3.61 66.26 -30.15
C LEU A 321 -4.86 66.93 -30.74
N SER A 322 -5.60 66.21 -31.59
CA SER A 322 -6.85 66.70 -32.17
C SER A 322 -7.90 66.99 -31.10
N GLY A 323 -8.63 68.11 -31.23
CA GLY A 323 -9.75 68.47 -30.34
C GLY A 323 -10.92 67.48 -30.36
N GLN A 324 -10.92 66.52 -31.31
CA GLN A 324 -11.90 65.45 -31.42
C GLN A 324 -11.52 64.17 -30.67
N PHE A 325 -10.44 64.18 -29.87
CA PHE A 325 -10.02 63.02 -29.09
C PHE A 325 -11.11 62.45 -28.17
N TRP A 326 -12.12 63.24 -27.79
CA TRP A 326 -13.28 62.78 -27.02
C TRP A 326 -14.05 61.62 -27.71
N ILE A 327 -14.00 61.53 -29.05
CA ILE A 327 -14.65 60.47 -29.83
C ILE A 327 -14.09 59.08 -29.49
N TYR A 328 -12.79 58.98 -29.17
CA TYR A 328 -12.19 57.73 -28.69
C TYR A 328 -12.95 57.20 -27.47
N TRP A 329 -13.16 58.04 -26.45
CA TRP A 329 -13.87 57.66 -25.23
C TRP A 329 -15.35 57.38 -25.50
N ALA A 330 -15.98 58.14 -26.40
CA ALA A 330 -17.38 57.94 -26.78
C ALA A 330 -17.66 56.60 -27.47
N VAL A 331 -16.66 56.00 -28.14
CA VAL A 331 -16.81 54.69 -28.80
C VAL A 331 -16.24 53.56 -27.95
N ALA A 332 -15.05 53.75 -27.36
CA ALA A 332 -14.37 52.70 -26.60
C ALA A 332 -15.15 52.30 -25.34
N VAL A 333 -15.70 53.25 -24.58
CA VAL A 333 -16.41 52.95 -23.33
C VAL A 333 -17.69 52.13 -23.59
N PRO A 334 -18.62 52.53 -24.48
CA PRO A 334 -19.80 51.71 -24.76
C PRO A 334 -19.46 50.32 -25.32
N LEU A 335 -18.42 50.22 -26.15
CA LEU A 335 -18.00 48.93 -26.71
C LEU A 335 -17.46 47.98 -25.63
N THR A 336 -16.64 48.48 -24.71
CA THR A 336 -16.16 47.68 -23.55
C THR A 336 -17.30 47.29 -22.59
N VAL A 337 -18.26 48.19 -22.35
CA VAL A 337 -19.44 47.85 -21.54
C VAL A 337 -20.25 46.75 -22.24
N LEU A 338 -20.47 46.86 -23.54
CA LEU A 338 -21.20 45.87 -24.33
C LEU A 338 -20.52 44.50 -24.29
N THR A 339 -19.19 44.42 -24.44
CA THR A 339 -18.45 43.14 -24.40
C THR A 339 -18.51 42.48 -23.02
N VAL A 340 -18.37 43.25 -21.93
CA VAL A 340 -18.46 42.74 -20.55
C VAL A 340 -19.88 42.29 -20.20
N VAL A 341 -20.90 43.08 -20.56
CA VAL A 341 -22.31 42.72 -20.34
C VAL A 341 -22.68 41.48 -21.15
N SER A 342 -22.22 41.39 -22.41
CA SER A 342 -22.40 40.22 -23.26
C SER A 342 -21.77 38.97 -22.64
N TRP A 343 -20.60 39.04 -22.03
CA TRP A 343 -20.00 37.91 -21.32
C TRP A 343 -20.84 37.46 -20.11
N PHE A 344 -21.28 38.42 -19.28
CA PHE A 344 -22.03 38.11 -18.06
C PHE A 344 -23.43 37.52 -18.36
N TRP A 345 -24.10 38.05 -19.38
CA TRP A 345 -25.41 37.57 -19.82
C TRP A 345 -25.34 36.43 -20.82
N GLY A 346 -24.20 36.26 -21.48
CA GLY A 346 -23.99 35.38 -22.62
C GLY A 346 -24.25 33.92 -22.31
N THR A 347 -23.88 33.45 -21.11
CA THR A 347 -24.19 32.07 -20.69
C THR A 347 -25.69 31.81 -20.59
N ARG A 348 -26.47 32.76 -20.07
CA ARG A 348 -27.94 32.66 -20.00
C ARG A 348 -28.62 32.90 -21.34
N CYS A 349 -28.06 33.77 -22.18
CA CYS A 349 -28.55 34.00 -23.53
C CYS A 349 -28.29 32.81 -24.45
N LEU A 350 -27.09 32.22 -24.43
CA LEU A 350 -26.76 31.05 -25.26
C LEU A 350 -27.61 29.84 -24.90
N ASP A 351 -27.85 29.58 -23.61
CA ASP A 351 -28.72 28.47 -23.20
C ASP A 351 -30.18 28.67 -23.65
N ARG A 352 -30.63 29.93 -23.80
CA ARG A 352 -31.98 30.27 -24.24
C ARG A 352 -32.13 30.28 -25.77
N VAL A 353 -31.08 30.66 -26.49
CA VAL A 353 -31.07 30.82 -27.95
C VAL A 353 -30.63 29.54 -28.66
N TRP A 354 -29.73 28.74 -28.06
CA TRP A 354 -29.19 27.51 -28.65
C TRP A 354 -29.08 26.38 -27.62
N PRO A 355 -30.18 25.69 -27.30
CA PRO A 355 -30.15 24.53 -26.42
C PRO A 355 -29.36 23.39 -27.08
N GLY A 356 -28.14 23.13 -26.56
CA GLY A 356 -27.24 22.08 -27.08
C GLY A 356 -25.85 22.55 -27.48
N TRP A 357 -25.54 23.84 -27.39
CA TRP A 357 -24.23 24.40 -27.75
C TRP A 357 -23.08 23.78 -26.91
N ARG A 358 -23.37 23.37 -25.67
CA ARG A 358 -22.42 22.75 -24.74
C ARG A 358 -21.81 21.44 -25.26
N ARG A 359 -22.47 20.73 -26.17
CA ARG A 359 -21.95 19.51 -26.80
C ARG A 359 -20.74 19.74 -27.72
N TRP A 360 -20.44 20.99 -28.05
CA TRP A 360 -19.33 21.38 -28.94
C TRP A 360 -18.13 21.96 -28.18
N LEU A 361 -18.22 22.09 -26.85
CA LEU A 361 -17.15 22.57 -25.97
C LEU A 361 -16.45 21.45 -25.19
N GLU A 362 -17.05 20.26 -25.13
CA GLU A 362 -16.41 19.02 -24.67
C GLU A 362 -15.64 18.38 -25.84
#